data_AF-A0A2N9NL20-F1
#
_entry.id   AF-A0A2N9NL20-F1
#
_cell.length_a   1.000
_cell.length_b   1.000
_cell.length_c   1.000
_cell.angle_alpha   90.00
_cell.angle_beta   90.00
_cell.angle_gamma   90.00
#
_symmetry.space_group_name_H-M   'P 1'
#
loop_
_entity.id
_entity.type
_entity.pdbx_description
1 polymer ?
#
loop_
_entity_poly.entity_id
_entity_poly.type
_entity_poly.pdbx_seq_one_letter_code
_entity_poly.pdbx_strand_id
1 'polypeptide(L)'
;MNGEAHRLAAILFADIVGYSLMPEGLALQLRKKMLSLVRQTLPGHRGRLVKNQGDDILAEFFSATDAIMFALALQEKIGEENASVGMGHRFRLRVGIHAGEVVAEGEDILGDAVNTAKRTESLAAPGGICLTESVWQQVLEQLPRPARRLGKIPLKHLKLPLVFRHLDPPGAGWGYRFGHRFRLALGRPGLIAGFLLLGGLILWSAIVLASLAQRLLPRSPSKLIEIAKDDLERYDKESYIQRAIDELARVPSTASEQFIEAGAYRAIAYWRLYRETGDLKMRGFAFNASSNVIANHGEDIPIAHLVQGLVAEDRGALLVASNELSRANALRKEEDGWVLIEMANVCRLLQDDPEAARYIQKALQVQRKPWYFYNELAKFEFAGGNFAAAVTNFMEAIRCASRNSLAECNLANAYLCLPDFTNHMKQAWGCLERARKQRPTAFYYHALGEYYRIEKRPDMALASFRQAAQLKPEDYRFWGDVGLTLKQMGKAREAVDVLRRAIDKAQPILDEDNKPCQVLALVGFYQAAGGDGTNALRTLLQALGKCPEDHQVRSCAGAAHDELGKGKEAEELQRLLDKH
;
A
#
# COMPACT_ATOMS: atom_id res chain seq x y z
N MET A 1 -11.15 83.28 -25.20
CA MET A 1 -12.12 82.18 -25.05
C MET A 1 -12.17 81.44 -26.39
N ASN A 2 -11.36 80.41 -26.57
CA ASN A 2 -11.45 79.53 -27.74
C ASN A 2 -12.58 78.55 -27.45
N GLY A 3 -13.69 78.65 -28.16
CA GLY A 3 -14.82 77.74 -28.01
C GLY A 3 -14.43 76.32 -28.42
N GLU A 4 -14.75 75.35 -27.59
CA GLU A 4 -14.66 73.93 -27.93
C GLU A 4 -15.53 73.66 -29.17
N ALA A 5 -14.91 73.17 -30.24
CA ALA A 5 -15.60 72.93 -31.51
C ALA A 5 -16.21 71.52 -31.50
N HIS A 6 -17.53 71.46 -31.37
CA HIS A 6 -18.31 70.23 -31.49
C HIS A 6 -18.59 69.93 -32.97
N ARG A 7 -18.39 68.67 -33.38
CA ARG A 7 -18.77 68.21 -34.72
C ARG A 7 -19.14 66.74 -34.75
N LEU A 8 -19.94 66.34 -35.73
CA LEU A 8 -20.20 64.92 -36.02
C LEU A 8 -19.02 64.32 -36.79
N ALA A 9 -18.56 63.16 -36.35
CA ALA A 9 -17.51 62.40 -37.03
C ALA A 9 -17.76 60.88 -36.93
N ALA A 10 -17.27 60.14 -37.93
CA ALA A 10 -17.11 58.70 -37.82
C ALA A 10 -15.74 58.37 -37.23
N ILE A 11 -15.73 57.56 -36.18
CA ILE A 11 -14.57 57.24 -35.37
C ILE A 11 -14.27 55.77 -35.53
N LEU A 12 -13.03 55.47 -35.87
CA LEU A 12 -12.51 54.12 -36.02
C LEU A 12 -11.44 53.86 -34.97
N PHE A 13 -11.62 52.77 -34.23
CA PHE A 13 -10.56 52.15 -33.43
C PHE A 13 -10.09 50.86 -34.10
N ALA A 14 -8.79 50.63 -34.12
CA ALA A 14 -8.23 49.34 -34.52
C ALA A 14 -7.09 48.91 -33.59
N ASP A 15 -7.07 47.62 -33.23
CA ASP A 15 -6.07 47.05 -32.31
C ASP A 15 -5.50 45.73 -32.85
N ILE A 16 -4.21 45.49 -32.60
CA ILE A 16 -3.51 44.24 -32.93
C ILE A 16 -3.89 43.15 -31.93
N VAL A 17 -4.46 42.06 -32.44
CA VAL A 17 -4.88 40.93 -31.62
C VAL A 17 -3.69 40.31 -30.87
N GLY A 18 -3.74 40.39 -29.54
CA GLY A 18 -2.77 39.74 -28.64
C GLY A 18 -1.52 40.56 -28.35
N TYR A 19 -1.47 41.84 -28.74
CA TYR A 19 -0.30 42.70 -28.61
C TYR A 19 0.35 42.68 -27.22
N SER A 20 -0.43 42.79 -26.13
CA SER A 20 0.11 42.83 -24.75
C SER A 20 0.79 41.53 -24.28
N LEU A 21 0.61 40.42 -25.00
CA LEU A 21 1.21 39.11 -24.69
C LEU A 21 2.40 38.78 -25.60
N MET A 22 2.75 39.68 -26.53
CA MET A 22 3.84 39.45 -27.49
C MET A 22 5.20 39.89 -26.93
N PRO A 23 6.30 39.24 -27.36
CA PRO A 23 7.64 39.74 -27.10
C PRO A 23 7.84 41.15 -27.67
N GLU A 24 8.56 42.01 -26.95
CA GLU A 24 8.71 43.43 -27.24
C GLU A 24 9.20 43.73 -28.68
N GLY A 25 10.18 42.96 -29.17
CA GLY A 25 10.71 43.11 -30.53
C GLY A 25 9.68 42.84 -31.63
N LEU A 26 8.86 41.80 -31.47
CA LEU A 26 7.80 41.45 -32.42
C LEU A 26 6.67 42.47 -32.38
N ALA A 27 6.28 42.90 -31.18
CA ALA A 27 5.25 43.92 -30.97
C ALA A 27 5.62 45.23 -31.69
N LEU A 28 6.87 45.69 -31.56
CA LEU A 28 7.36 46.90 -32.22
C LEU A 28 7.38 46.75 -33.75
N GLN A 29 7.78 45.59 -34.28
CA GLN A 29 7.81 45.32 -35.72
C GLN A 29 6.40 45.36 -36.32
N LEU A 30 5.44 44.66 -35.71
CA LEU A 30 4.06 44.61 -36.18
C LEU A 30 3.39 45.98 -36.09
N ARG A 31 3.67 46.77 -35.05
CA ARG A 31 3.20 48.14 -34.92
C ARG A 31 3.70 49.03 -36.06
N LYS A 32 4.99 48.98 -36.39
CA LYS A 32 5.56 49.73 -37.53
C LYS A 32 4.88 49.34 -38.84
N LYS A 33 4.66 48.05 -39.06
CA LYS A 33 3.97 47.52 -40.25
C LYS A 33 2.52 48.01 -40.32
N MET A 34 1.78 47.91 -39.22
CA MET A 34 0.41 48.42 -39.11
C MET A 34 0.32 49.92 -39.44
N LEU A 35 1.17 50.74 -38.84
CA LEU A 35 1.20 52.19 -39.09
C LEU A 35 1.56 52.52 -40.55
N SER A 36 2.45 51.75 -41.17
CA SER A 36 2.76 51.89 -42.60
C SER A 36 1.52 51.65 -43.47
N LEU A 37 0.80 50.54 -43.24
CA LEU A 37 -0.40 50.20 -43.99
C LEU A 37 -1.53 51.23 -43.79
N VAL A 38 -1.70 51.75 -42.58
CA VAL A 38 -2.63 52.84 -42.30
C VAL A 38 -2.27 54.08 -43.11
N ARG A 39 -1.02 54.53 -43.06
CA ARG A 39 -0.56 55.74 -43.78
C ARG A 39 -0.70 55.60 -45.31
N GLN A 40 -0.52 54.40 -45.85
CA GLN A 40 -0.71 54.14 -47.28
C GLN A 40 -2.19 54.12 -47.69
N THR A 41 -3.10 53.79 -46.78
CA THR A 41 -4.52 53.57 -47.11
C THR A 41 -5.37 54.79 -46.79
N LEU A 42 -5.08 55.48 -45.70
CA LEU A 42 -5.89 56.58 -45.16
C LEU A 42 -6.14 57.75 -46.13
N PRO A 43 -5.17 58.21 -46.95
CA PRO A 43 -5.37 59.34 -47.86
C PRO A 43 -6.50 59.12 -48.89
N GLY A 44 -6.74 57.88 -49.31
CA GLY A 44 -7.79 57.53 -50.28
C GLY A 44 -9.22 57.59 -49.72
N HIS A 45 -9.38 57.78 -48.40
CA HIS A 45 -10.68 57.67 -47.72
C HIS A 45 -11.04 58.91 -46.89
N ARG A 46 -10.47 60.08 -47.19
CA ARG A 46 -10.79 61.35 -46.49
C ARG A 46 -10.77 61.21 -44.94
N GLY A 47 -9.84 60.41 -44.43
CA GLY A 47 -9.66 60.18 -43.00
C GLY A 47 -8.48 60.96 -42.44
N ARG A 48 -8.53 61.27 -41.14
CA ARG A 48 -7.42 61.87 -40.38
C ARG A 48 -7.04 60.93 -39.24
N LEU A 49 -5.75 60.63 -39.14
CA LEU A 49 -5.20 59.87 -38.02
C LEU A 49 -5.08 60.81 -36.82
N VAL A 50 -5.82 60.52 -35.75
CA VAL A 50 -5.86 61.37 -34.54
C VAL A 50 -4.78 60.93 -33.55
N LYS A 51 -4.74 59.62 -33.22
CA LYS A 51 -3.82 59.10 -32.20
C LYS A 51 -3.21 57.76 -32.61
N ASN A 52 -1.94 57.59 -32.26
CA ASN A 52 -1.14 56.40 -32.57
C ASN A 52 -0.23 55.94 -31.41
N GLN A 53 -0.51 56.40 -30.18
CA GLN A 53 0.26 56.03 -29.00
C GLN A 53 -0.21 54.67 -28.48
N GLY A 54 0.63 53.63 -28.64
CA GLY A 54 0.32 52.24 -28.31
C GLY A 54 0.03 51.36 -29.54
N ASP A 55 -0.73 50.29 -29.32
CA ASP A 55 -1.26 49.32 -30.28
C ASP A 55 -2.60 49.73 -30.91
N ASP A 56 -3.34 50.62 -30.25
CA ASP A 56 -4.59 51.20 -30.74
C ASP A 56 -4.35 52.30 -31.80
N ILE A 57 -5.02 52.18 -32.94
CA ILE A 57 -5.19 53.26 -33.93
C ILE A 57 -6.50 53.98 -33.63
N LEU A 58 -6.45 55.31 -33.56
CA LEU A 58 -7.63 56.17 -33.58
C LEU A 58 -7.62 57.04 -34.83
N ALA A 59 -8.62 56.85 -35.68
CA ALA A 59 -8.82 57.66 -36.88
C ALA A 59 -10.23 58.24 -36.91
N GLU A 60 -10.34 59.49 -37.37
CA GLU A 60 -11.62 60.15 -37.64
C GLU A 60 -11.87 60.28 -39.15
N PHE A 61 -13.13 60.23 -39.54
CA PHE A 61 -13.59 60.30 -40.92
C PHE A 61 -14.80 61.23 -41.01
N PHE A 62 -14.95 61.88 -42.17
CA PHE A 62 -16.10 62.74 -42.44
C PHE A 62 -17.43 61.97 -42.53
N SER A 63 -17.40 60.68 -42.88
CA SER A 63 -18.60 59.86 -43.00
C SER A 63 -18.39 58.42 -42.52
N ALA A 64 -19.46 57.75 -42.12
CA ALA A 64 -19.46 56.33 -41.78
C ALA A 64 -19.01 55.46 -42.97
N THR A 65 -19.39 55.86 -44.18
CA THR A 65 -19.02 55.19 -45.43
C THR A 65 -17.52 55.23 -45.67
N ASP A 66 -16.89 56.39 -45.49
CA ASP A 66 -15.44 56.52 -45.62
C ASP A 66 -14.70 55.63 -44.59
N ALA A 67 -15.18 55.60 -43.35
CA ALA A 67 -14.60 54.78 -42.27
C ALA A 67 -14.68 53.27 -42.56
N ILE A 68 -15.82 52.76 -43.04
CA ILE A 68 -15.96 51.33 -43.36
C ILE A 68 -15.15 50.93 -44.59
N MET A 69 -15.10 51.79 -45.62
CA MET A 69 -14.32 51.51 -46.83
C MET A 69 -12.83 51.46 -46.50
N PHE A 70 -12.34 52.38 -45.66
CA PHE A 70 -10.98 52.32 -45.13
C PHE A 70 -10.74 51.04 -44.34
N ALA A 71 -11.66 50.65 -43.43
CA ALA A 71 -11.51 49.46 -42.61
C ALA A 71 -11.45 48.17 -43.44
N LEU A 72 -12.26 48.09 -44.49
CA LEU A 72 -12.26 46.97 -45.44
C LEU A 72 -10.93 46.90 -46.20
N ALA A 73 -10.50 48.01 -46.79
CA ALA A 73 -9.24 48.09 -47.52
C ALA A 73 -8.03 47.78 -46.62
N LEU A 74 -8.05 48.23 -45.37
CA LEU A 74 -6.99 47.94 -44.40
C LEU A 74 -6.94 46.44 -44.06
N GLN A 75 -8.09 45.79 -43.80
CA GLN A 75 -8.13 44.36 -43.50
C GLN A 75 -7.70 43.50 -44.71
N GLU A 76 -8.01 43.95 -45.92
CA GLU A 76 -7.59 43.30 -47.17
C GLU A 76 -6.07 43.35 -47.35
N LYS A 77 -5.45 44.53 -47.27
CA LYS A 77 -3.98 44.67 -47.32
C LYS A 77 -3.27 43.86 -46.25
N ILE A 78 -3.83 43.76 -45.04
CA ILE A 78 -3.29 42.90 -43.99
C ILE A 78 -3.40 41.42 -44.36
N GLY A 79 -4.49 41.02 -45.02
CA GLY A 79 -4.66 39.68 -45.59
C GLY A 79 -3.56 39.34 -46.61
N GLU A 80 -3.29 40.24 -47.53
CA GLU A 80 -2.22 40.11 -48.55
C GLU A 80 -0.84 39.98 -47.90
N GLU A 81 -0.53 40.88 -46.96
CA GLU A 81 0.72 40.86 -46.19
C GLU A 81 0.89 39.61 -45.33
N ASN A 82 -0.21 39.02 -44.85
CA ASN A 82 -0.19 37.77 -44.11
C ASN A 82 0.00 36.55 -45.02
N ALA A 83 -0.39 36.64 -46.29
CA ALA A 83 -0.22 35.56 -47.26
C ALA A 83 1.26 35.33 -47.59
N SER A 84 2.08 36.39 -47.56
CA SER A 84 3.52 36.35 -47.86
C SER A 84 4.42 35.99 -46.67
N VAL A 85 3.87 35.76 -45.47
CA VAL A 85 4.65 35.46 -44.25
C VAL A 85 4.21 34.17 -43.55
N GLY A 86 5.15 33.53 -42.84
CA GLY A 86 4.91 32.35 -42.03
C GLY A 86 3.95 32.60 -40.85
N MET A 87 3.27 31.55 -40.36
CA MET A 87 2.19 31.68 -39.36
C MET A 87 2.55 32.50 -38.12
N GLY A 88 3.80 32.41 -37.63
CA GLY A 88 4.28 33.13 -36.44
C GLY A 88 4.45 34.65 -36.61
N HIS A 89 4.41 35.15 -37.85
CA HIS A 89 4.57 36.58 -38.17
C HIS A 89 3.29 37.22 -38.72
N ARG A 90 2.19 36.45 -38.77
CA ARG A 90 0.88 36.95 -39.20
C ARG A 90 0.22 37.73 -38.07
N PHE A 91 -0.47 38.82 -38.41
CA PHE A 91 -1.21 39.61 -37.43
C PHE A 91 -2.63 39.90 -37.93
N ARG A 92 -3.56 40.07 -36.99
CA ARG A 92 -4.96 40.40 -37.29
C ARG A 92 -5.36 41.63 -36.51
N LEU A 93 -6.14 42.51 -37.14
CA LEU A 93 -6.74 43.63 -36.45
C LEU A 93 -8.16 43.32 -36.01
N ARG A 94 -8.52 43.86 -34.87
CA ARG A 94 -9.91 44.12 -34.50
C ARG A 94 -10.22 45.55 -34.88
N VAL A 95 -11.37 45.79 -35.49
CA VAL A 95 -11.78 47.14 -35.88
C VAL A 95 -13.15 47.44 -35.31
N GLY A 96 -13.33 48.63 -34.76
CA GLY A 96 -14.59 49.14 -34.25
C GLY A 96 -14.92 50.49 -34.86
N ILE A 97 -16.17 50.68 -35.31
CA ILE A 97 -16.61 51.94 -35.92
C ILE A 97 -17.90 52.43 -35.26
N HIS A 98 -17.90 53.70 -34.86
CA HIS A 98 -19.06 54.42 -34.37
C HIS A 98 -19.09 55.84 -34.97
N ALA A 99 -20.28 56.40 -35.15
CA ALA A 99 -20.45 57.78 -35.61
C ALA A 99 -21.27 58.55 -34.57
N GLY A 100 -20.77 59.72 -34.17
CA GLY A 100 -21.37 60.54 -33.13
C GLY A 100 -20.67 61.88 -32.99
N GLU A 101 -21.10 62.66 -32.01
CA GLU A 101 -20.54 63.97 -31.71
C GLU A 101 -19.19 63.84 -30.99
N VAL A 102 -18.21 64.61 -31.43
CA VAL A 102 -16.88 64.70 -30.82
C VAL A 102 -16.53 66.15 -30.50
N VAL A 103 -15.76 66.33 -29.43
CA VAL A 103 -15.18 67.61 -29.03
C VAL A 103 -13.72 67.64 -29.48
N ALA A 104 -13.35 68.64 -30.28
CA ALA A 104 -11.98 68.81 -30.71
C ALA A 104 -11.13 69.45 -29.60
N GLU A 105 -10.03 68.79 -29.21
CA GLU A 105 -9.05 69.30 -28.25
C GLU A 105 -7.65 69.28 -28.89
N GLY A 106 -7.27 70.39 -29.51
CA GLY A 106 -6.02 70.48 -30.28
C GLY A 106 -6.02 69.52 -31.49
N GLU A 107 -5.09 68.57 -31.51
CA GLU A 107 -5.03 67.50 -32.51
C GLU A 107 -5.81 66.22 -32.10
N ASP A 108 -6.30 66.13 -30.86
CA ASP A 108 -7.05 64.97 -30.33
C ASP A 108 -8.58 65.17 -30.45
N ILE A 109 -9.34 64.10 -30.25
CA ILE A 109 -10.80 64.13 -30.13
C ILE A 109 -11.26 63.45 -28.83
N LEU A 110 -12.20 64.08 -28.14
CA LEU A 110 -12.81 63.56 -26.92
C LEU A 110 -14.32 63.41 -27.07
N GLY A 111 -14.91 62.61 -26.17
CA GLY A 111 -16.36 62.47 -26.02
C GLY A 111 -16.85 61.02 -25.97
N ASP A 112 -18.13 60.86 -25.68
CA ASP A 112 -18.79 59.55 -25.58
C ASP A 112 -18.72 58.75 -26.88
N ALA A 113 -18.67 59.43 -28.03
CA ALA A 113 -18.51 58.78 -29.32
C ALA A 113 -17.16 58.03 -29.43
N VAL A 114 -16.07 58.63 -28.90
CA VAL A 114 -14.73 58.00 -28.88
C VAL A 114 -14.74 56.76 -28.00
N ASN A 115 -15.32 56.86 -26.80
CA ASN A 115 -15.46 55.74 -25.87
C ASN A 115 -16.31 54.61 -26.46
N THR A 116 -17.39 54.96 -27.15
CA THR A 116 -18.27 54.00 -27.84
C THR A 116 -17.54 53.30 -28.97
N ALA A 117 -16.76 54.02 -29.78
CA ALA A 117 -15.95 53.45 -30.85
C ALA A 117 -14.90 52.46 -30.32
N LYS A 118 -14.17 52.83 -29.24
CA LYS A 118 -13.19 51.95 -28.60
C LYS A 118 -13.82 50.65 -28.09
N ARG A 119 -15.00 50.77 -27.48
CA ARG A 119 -15.71 49.59 -26.98
C ARG A 119 -16.27 48.72 -28.11
N THR A 120 -16.64 49.34 -29.22
CA THR A 120 -17.05 48.65 -30.45
C THR A 120 -15.90 47.78 -30.98
N GLU A 121 -14.65 48.27 -30.97
CA GLU A 121 -13.46 47.49 -31.36
C GLU A 121 -13.32 46.23 -30.51
N SER A 122 -13.44 46.36 -29.18
CA SER A 122 -13.20 45.23 -28.28
C SER A 122 -14.17 44.06 -28.51
N LEU A 123 -15.35 44.35 -29.07
CA LEU A 123 -16.38 43.39 -29.44
C LEU A 123 -16.05 42.68 -30.76
N ALA A 124 -15.20 43.23 -31.61
CA ALA A 124 -14.78 42.59 -32.84
C ALA A 124 -13.97 41.31 -32.55
N ALA A 125 -14.27 40.23 -33.25
CA ALA A 125 -13.38 39.07 -33.30
C ALA A 125 -12.13 39.38 -34.14
N PRO A 126 -11.02 38.65 -33.94
CA PRO A 126 -9.79 38.81 -34.72
C PRO A 126 -10.06 38.84 -36.24
N GLY A 127 -9.58 39.87 -36.93
CA GLY A 127 -9.77 40.08 -38.37
C GLY A 127 -11.17 40.59 -38.77
N GLY A 128 -12.06 40.81 -37.81
CA GLY A 128 -13.42 41.30 -38.06
C GLY A 128 -13.58 42.80 -37.81
N ILE A 129 -14.69 43.33 -38.31
CA ILE A 129 -15.09 44.74 -38.12
C ILE A 129 -16.40 44.75 -37.34
N CYS A 130 -16.45 45.49 -36.24
CA CYS A 130 -17.64 45.70 -35.45
C CYS A 130 -18.16 47.12 -35.66
N LEU A 131 -19.48 47.25 -35.79
CA LEU A 131 -20.19 48.49 -36.07
C LEU A 131 -21.28 48.67 -35.02
N THR A 132 -21.53 49.91 -34.64
CA THR A 132 -22.81 50.25 -33.99
C THR A 132 -23.96 50.16 -35.00
N GLU A 133 -25.19 49.90 -34.53
CA GLU A 133 -26.37 49.77 -35.40
C GLU A 133 -26.57 51.02 -36.28
N SER A 134 -26.33 52.22 -35.74
CA SER A 134 -26.45 53.49 -36.48
C SER A 134 -25.46 53.58 -37.65
N VAL A 135 -24.22 53.13 -37.45
CA VAL A 135 -23.22 53.05 -38.53
C VAL A 135 -23.62 52.02 -39.55
N TRP A 136 -24.04 50.82 -39.11
CA TRP A 136 -24.48 49.75 -40.01
C TRP A 136 -25.64 50.18 -40.92
N GLN A 137 -26.62 50.93 -40.39
CA GLN A 137 -27.74 51.45 -41.17
C GLN A 137 -27.30 52.42 -42.28
N GLN A 138 -26.25 53.22 -42.03
CA GLN A 138 -25.72 54.17 -43.02
C GLN A 138 -24.91 53.48 -44.12
N VAL A 139 -24.32 52.31 -43.83
CA VAL A 139 -23.35 51.67 -44.73
C VAL A 139 -23.80 50.33 -45.33
N LEU A 140 -25.06 49.93 -45.10
CA LEU A 140 -25.55 48.60 -45.45
C LEU A 140 -25.33 48.25 -46.93
N GLU A 141 -25.53 49.20 -47.83
CA GLU A 141 -25.40 49.01 -49.28
C GLU A 141 -23.94 48.87 -49.74
N GLN A 142 -22.99 49.36 -48.94
CA GLN A 142 -21.56 49.33 -49.26
C GLN A 142 -20.85 48.09 -48.67
N LEU A 143 -21.54 47.29 -47.87
CA LEU A 143 -20.95 46.09 -47.27
C LEU A 143 -20.85 44.95 -48.29
N PRO A 144 -19.67 44.33 -48.47
CA PRO A 144 -19.51 43.22 -49.41
C PRO A 144 -20.22 41.92 -48.96
N ARG A 145 -20.82 41.91 -47.75
CA ARG A 145 -21.41 40.74 -47.10
C ARG A 145 -22.23 41.14 -45.87
N PRO A 146 -23.16 40.29 -45.42
CA PRO A 146 -24.03 40.62 -44.29
C PRO A 146 -23.25 40.75 -42.97
N ALA A 147 -23.57 41.78 -42.20
CA ALA A 147 -23.10 41.95 -40.83
C ALA A 147 -24.06 41.28 -39.83
N ARG A 148 -23.52 40.40 -38.97
CA ARG A 148 -24.28 39.63 -37.99
C ARG A 148 -24.61 40.48 -36.76
N ARG A 149 -25.86 40.44 -36.31
CA ARG A 149 -26.28 41.10 -35.06
C ARG A 149 -25.66 40.44 -33.83
N LEU A 150 -25.03 41.22 -32.96
CA LEU A 150 -24.47 40.77 -31.68
C LEU A 150 -25.45 40.91 -30.49
N GLY A 151 -26.57 41.60 -30.68
CA GLY A 151 -27.56 41.86 -29.63
C GLY A 151 -27.37 43.20 -28.92
N LYS A 152 -28.17 43.44 -27.87
CA LYS A 152 -28.07 44.63 -27.02
C LYS A 152 -26.96 44.43 -25.99
N ILE A 153 -25.94 45.28 -26.00
CA ILE A 153 -24.80 45.22 -25.08
C ILE A 153 -24.76 46.51 -24.26
N PRO A 154 -24.79 46.44 -22.92
CA PRO A 154 -24.66 47.61 -22.07
C PRO A 154 -23.24 48.16 -22.17
N LEU A 155 -23.13 49.48 -22.33
CA LEU A 155 -21.85 50.19 -22.32
C LEU A 155 -21.70 50.97 -21.01
N LYS A 156 -20.50 50.96 -20.43
CA LYS A 156 -20.17 51.90 -19.37
C LYS A 156 -20.30 53.32 -19.98
N HIS A 157 -20.94 54.25 -19.26
CA HIS A 157 -21.19 55.64 -19.65
C HIS A 157 -22.42 55.92 -20.54
N LEU A 158 -23.15 54.91 -21.03
CA LEU A 158 -24.44 55.12 -21.72
C LEU A 158 -25.62 54.59 -20.88
N LYS A 159 -26.71 55.37 -20.82
CA LYS A 159 -27.94 55.00 -20.10
C LYS A 159 -28.73 53.87 -20.79
N LEU A 160 -28.57 53.73 -22.11
CA LEU A 160 -29.27 52.73 -22.92
C LEU A 160 -28.28 51.78 -23.61
N PRO A 161 -28.56 50.47 -23.65
CA PRO A 161 -27.70 49.51 -24.33
C PRO A 161 -27.77 49.72 -25.86
N LEU A 162 -26.62 49.68 -26.52
CA LEU A 162 -26.52 49.77 -27.97
C LEU A 162 -26.58 48.38 -28.61
N VAL A 163 -27.03 48.34 -29.85
CA VAL A 163 -26.97 47.14 -30.70
C VAL A 163 -25.72 47.22 -31.57
N PHE A 164 -25.01 46.11 -31.66
CA PHE A 164 -23.78 46.00 -32.46
C PHE A 164 -23.94 44.98 -33.59
N ARG A 165 -23.24 45.22 -34.68
CA ARG A 165 -23.18 44.40 -35.89
C ARG A 165 -21.73 44.02 -36.14
N HIS A 166 -21.49 42.76 -36.45
CA HIS A 166 -20.13 42.25 -36.68
C HIS A 166 -20.02 41.68 -38.09
N LEU A 167 -19.04 42.18 -38.83
CA LEU A 167 -18.61 41.68 -40.11
C LEU A 167 -17.47 40.67 -39.88
N ASP A 168 -17.78 39.39 -40.08
CA ASP A 168 -16.78 38.30 -40.00
C ASP A 168 -15.74 38.47 -41.13
N PRO A 169 -14.43 38.12 -41.00
CA PRO A 169 -13.40 38.17 -42.05
C PRO A 169 -13.67 37.24 -43.25
N PRO A 170 -13.05 37.44 -44.43
CA PRO A 170 -13.25 36.56 -45.58
C PRO A 170 -12.88 35.11 -45.24
N GLY A 171 -13.69 34.13 -45.67
CA GLY A 171 -13.46 32.72 -45.36
C GLY A 171 -13.79 32.29 -43.92
N ALA A 172 -14.46 33.12 -43.12
CA ALA A 172 -14.84 32.76 -41.74
C ALA A 172 -15.85 31.59 -41.69
N GLY A 173 -15.36 30.41 -41.32
CA GLY A 173 -16.15 29.19 -41.14
C GLY A 173 -16.90 29.10 -39.79
N TRP A 174 -17.57 27.97 -39.59
CA TRP A 174 -18.36 27.70 -38.37
C TRP A 174 -17.54 27.81 -37.08
N GLY A 175 -16.31 27.28 -37.05
CA GLY A 175 -15.43 27.34 -35.87
C GLY A 175 -15.06 28.77 -35.45
N TYR A 176 -14.85 29.68 -36.41
CA TYR A 176 -14.60 31.10 -36.12
C TYR A 176 -15.82 31.74 -35.44
N ARG A 177 -17.01 31.49 -35.99
CA ARG A 177 -18.27 32.05 -35.46
C ARG A 177 -18.60 31.48 -34.08
N PHE A 178 -18.37 30.19 -33.88
CA PHE A 178 -18.56 29.53 -32.59
C PHE A 178 -17.61 30.11 -31.54
N GLY A 179 -16.31 30.20 -31.84
CA GLY A 179 -15.32 30.79 -30.94
C GLY A 179 -15.63 32.25 -30.59
N HIS A 180 -16.10 33.05 -31.56
CA HIS A 180 -16.52 34.43 -31.31
C HIS A 180 -17.73 34.50 -30.36
N ARG A 181 -18.77 33.69 -30.58
CA ARG A 181 -19.95 33.64 -29.69
C ARG A 181 -19.59 33.18 -28.28
N PHE A 182 -18.74 32.17 -28.16
CA PHE A 182 -18.30 31.64 -26.87
C PHE A 182 -17.48 32.68 -26.10
N ARG A 183 -16.60 33.42 -26.79
CA ARG A 183 -15.84 34.54 -26.21
C ARG A 183 -16.75 35.64 -25.65
N LEU A 184 -17.83 35.97 -26.36
CA LEU A 184 -18.81 36.96 -25.89
C LEU A 184 -19.65 36.45 -24.70
N ALA A 185 -19.84 35.12 -24.57
CA ALA A 185 -20.71 34.52 -23.56
C ALA A 185 -20.03 34.25 -22.20
N LEU A 186 -18.79 33.74 -22.18
CA LEU A 186 -18.19 33.17 -20.95
C LEU A 186 -17.14 34.02 -20.25
N GLY A 187 -16.69 35.12 -20.88
CA GLY A 187 -15.56 35.91 -20.37
C GLY A 187 -14.26 35.09 -20.26
N ARG A 188 -13.14 35.75 -19.96
CA ARG A 188 -11.85 35.07 -19.72
C ARG A 188 -11.86 34.06 -18.55
N PRO A 189 -12.58 34.28 -17.42
CA PRO A 189 -12.57 33.35 -16.29
C PRO A 189 -13.24 31.99 -16.57
N GLY A 190 -14.33 31.96 -17.36
CA GLY A 190 -15.09 30.74 -17.63
C GLY A 190 -14.31 29.70 -18.45
N LEU A 191 -13.40 30.15 -19.33
CA LEU A 191 -12.53 29.28 -20.12
C LEU A 191 -11.50 28.55 -19.25
N ILE A 192 -10.89 29.25 -18.29
CA ILE A 192 -9.90 28.67 -17.37
C ILE A 192 -10.55 27.60 -16.48
N ALA A 193 -11.75 27.87 -15.96
CA ALA A 193 -12.50 26.91 -15.17
C ALA A 193 -12.84 25.62 -15.95
N GLY A 194 -13.19 25.74 -17.23
CA GLY A 194 -13.46 24.58 -18.09
C GLY A 194 -12.22 23.69 -18.32
N PHE A 195 -11.05 24.29 -18.54
CA PHE A 195 -9.80 23.52 -18.68
C PHE A 195 -9.39 22.82 -17.39
N LEU A 196 -9.57 23.47 -16.24
CA LEU A 196 -9.28 22.86 -14.93
C LEU A 196 -10.20 21.68 -14.64
N LEU A 197 -11.49 21.79 -14.97
CA LEU A 197 -12.44 20.68 -14.81
C LEU A 197 -12.09 19.49 -15.70
N LEU A 198 -11.72 19.73 -16.96
CA LEU A 198 -11.33 18.67 -17.89
C LEU A 198 -10.04 17.96 -17.44
N GLY A 199 -9.03 18.74 -17.02
CA GLY A 199 -7.79 18.20 -16.47
C GLY A 199 -8.03 17.36 -15.21
N GLY A 200 -8.90 17.84 -14.32
CA GLY A 200 -9.32 17.09 -13.12
C GLY A 200 -10.03 15.78 -13.46
N LEU A 201 -10.91 15.78 -14.47
CA LEU A 201 -11.64 14.58 -14.89
C LEU A 201 -10.72 13.53 -15.51
N ILE A 202 -9.73 13.95 -16.31
CA ILE A 202 -8.72 13.06 -16.90
C ILE A 202 -7.87 12.43 -15.80
N LEU A 203 -7.36 13.23 -14.86
CA LEU A 203 -6.57 12.73 -13.75
C LEU A 203 -7.37 11.74 -12.88
N TRP A 204 -8.63 12.08 -12.57
CA TRP A 204 -9.53 11.20 -11.84
C TRP A 204 -9.76 9.88 -12.59
N SER A 205 -10.02 9.92 -13.90
CA SER A 205 -10.21 8.72 -14.71
C SER A 205 -8.97 7.82 -14.74
N ALA A 206 -7.77 8.40 -14.80
CA ALA A 206 -6.51 7.66 -14.76
C ALA A 206 -6.31 6.94 -13.41
N ILE A 207 -6.64 7.60 -12.30
CA ILE A 207 -6.56 7.00 -10.95
C ILE A 207 -7.55 5.83 -10.81
N VAL A 208 -8.78 6.01 -11.28
CA VAL A 208 -9.81 4.96 -11.25
C VAL A 208 -9.39 3.78 -12.12
N LEU A 209 -8.91 4.02 -13.34
CA LEU A 209 -8.43 2.97 -14.24
C LEU A 209 -7.23 2.20 -13.67
N ALA A 210 -6.26 2.87 -13.06
CA ALA A 210 -5.13 2.22 -12.40
C ALA A 210 -5.57 1.34 -11.22
N SER A 211 -6.52 1.83 -10.42
CA SER A 211 -7.08 1.08 -9.29
C SER A 211 -7.87 -0.16 -9.74
N LEU A 212 -8.60 -0.05 -10.86
CA LEU A 212 -9.35 -1.16 -11.45
C LEU A 212 -8.39 -2.20 -12.06
N ALA A 213 -7.33 -1.76 -12.73
CA ALA A 213 -6.31 -2.62 -13.32
C ALA A 213 -5.62 -3.51 -12.27
N GLN A 214 -5.32 -2.98 -11.08
CA GLN A 214 -4.74 -3.77 -9.98
C GLN A 214 -5.67 -4.86 -9.44
N ARG A 215 -6.99 -4.72 -9.62
CA ARG A 215 -7.99 -5.72 -9.20
C ARG A 215 -8.29 -6.75 -10.28
N LEU A 216 -8.18 -6.37 -11.54
CA LEU A 216 -8.60 -7.18 -12.69
C LEU A 216 -7.44 -7.93 -13.37
N LEU A 217 -6.21 -7.42 -13.30
CA LEU A 217 -5.05 -8.11 -13.87
C LEU A 217 -4.50 -9.15 -12.87
N PRO A 218 -4.23 -10.39 -13.30
CA PRO A 218 -3.59 -11.39 -12.46
C PRO A 218 -2.19 -10.91 -12.07
N ARG A 219 -1.84 -11.07 -10.78
CA ARG A 219 -0.52 -10.71 -10.26
C ARG A 219 0.54 -11.57 -10.93
N SER A 220 1.75 -11.01 -11.11
CA SER A 220 2.88 -11.79 -11.59
C SER A 220 3.25 -12.90 -10.58
N PRO A 221 3.80 -14.04 -11.04
CA PRO A 221 4.28 -15.12 -10.16
C PRO A 221 5.20 -14.64 -9.04
N SER A 222 6.16 -13.76 -9.36
CA SER A 222 7.07 -13.18 -8.36
C SER A 222 6.34 -12.38 -7.30
N LYS A 223 5.29 -11.62 -7.67
CA LYS A 223 4.54 -10.82 -6.70
C LYS A 223 3.70 -11.69 -5.77
N LEU A 224 3.19 -12.83 -6.25
CA LEU A 224 2.49 -13.82 -5.41
C LEU A 224 3.43 -14.40 -4.35
N ILE A 225 4.65 -14.77 -4.75
CA ILE A 225 5.67 -15.31 -3.85
C ILE A 225 6.12 -14.26 -2.83
N GLU A 226 6.35 -13.01 -3.25
CA GLU A 226 6.71 -11.91 -2.36
C GLU A 226 5.66 -11.71 -1.26
N ILE A 227 4.37 -11.65 -1.62
CA ILE A 227 3.27 -11.52 -0.64
C ILE A 227 3.24 -12.71 0.31
N ALA A 228 3.41 -13.93 -0.22
CA ALA A 228 3.42 -15.13 0.61
C ALA A 228 4.62 -15.15 1.58
N LYS A 229 5.79 -14.65 1.17
CA LYS A 229 6.96 -14.53 2.04
C LYS A 229 6.72 -13.55 3.17
N ASP A 230 6.18 -12.37 2.88
CA ASP A 230 5.82 -11.37 3.89
C ASP A 230 4.80 -11.93 4.89
N ASP A 231 3.81 -12.69 4.40
CA ASP A 231 2.81 -13.35 5.23
C ASP A 231 3.42 -14.40 6.14
N LEU A 232 4.31 -15.23 5.60
CA LEU A 232 5.03 -16.22 6.38
C LEU A 232 5.89 -15.51 7.42
N GLU A 233 6.57 -14.41 7.13
CA GLU A 233 7.31 -13.66 8.15
C GLU A 233 6.42 -13.11 9.28
N ARG A 234 5.12 -12.91 9.03
CA ARG A 234 4.11 -12.47 10.00
C ARG A 234 3.07 -13.54 10.32
N TYR A 235 3.51 -14.79 10.43
CA TYR A 235 2.67 -15.93 10.82
C TYR A 235 2.09 -15.84 12.23
N ASP A 236 2.49 -14.84 13.04
CA ASP A 236 1.80 -14.48 14.28
C ASP A 236 0.37 -13.96 14.04
N LYS A 237 0.04 -13.61 12.79
CA LYS A 237 -1.28 -13.13 12.38
C LYS A 237 -2.15 -14.25 11.85
N GLU A 238 -3.40 -14.22 12.31
CA GLU A 238 -4.43 -15.15 11.86
C GLU A 238 -4.61 -15.08 10.34
N SER A 239 -4.85 -16.24 9.73
CA SER A 239 -5.08 -16.40 8.28
C SER A 239 -3.89 -16.05 7.38
N TYR A 240 -2.76 -15.54 7.90
CA TYR A 240 -1.60 -15.21 7.06
C TYR A 240 -0.97 -16.48 6.48
N ILE A 241 -0.89 -17.55 7.29
CA ILE A 241 -0.42 -18.85 6.78
C ILE A 241 -1.35 -19.36 5.66
N GLN A 242 -2.66 -19.27 5.85
CA GLN A 242 -3.62 -19.70 4.82
C GLN A 242 -3.54 -18.84 3.56
N ARG A 243 -3.46 -17.51 3.70
CA ARG A 243 -3.29 -16.59 2.58
C ARG A 243 -2.00 -16.88 1.81
N ALA A 244 -0.89 -17.16 2.50
CA ALA A 244 0.35 -17.57 1.86
C ALA A 244 0.17 -18.86 1.03
N ILE A 245 -0.51 -19.88 1.58
CA ILE A 245 -0.82 -21.12 0.85
C ILE A 245 -1.62 -20.81 -0.42
N ASP A 246 -2.65 -19.98 -0.31
CA ASP A 246 -3.55 -19.64 -1.42
C ASP A 246 -2.82 -18.85 -2.53
N GLU A 247 -1.98 -17.88 -2.16
CA GLU A 247 -1.21 -17.10 -3.14
C GLU A 247 -0.11 -17.94 -3.81
N LEU A 248 0.56 -18.83 -3.07
CA LEU A 248 1.55 -19.75 -3.64
C LEU A 248 0.90 -20.79 -4.56
N ALA A 249 -0.33 -21.23 -4.28
CA ALA A 249 -1.08 -22.16 -5.13
C ALA A 249 -1.48 -21.55 -6.49
N ARG A 250 -1.50 -20.21 -6.60
CA ARG A 250 -1.80 -19.48 -7.84
C ARG A 250 -0.60 -19.35 -8.79
N VAL A 251 0.60 -19.71 -8.34
CA VAL A 251 1.79 -19.67 -9.18
C VAL A 251 1.68 -20.76 -10.25
N PRO A 252 1.67 -20.42 -11.55
CA PRO A 252 1.46 -21.38 -12.62
C PRO A 252 2.70 -22.27 -12.82
N SER A 253 2.49 -23.54 -13.15
CA SER A 253 3.57 -24.49 -13.43
C SER A 253 4.42 -24.13 -14.65
N THR A 254 3.92 -23.25 -15.53
CA THR A 254 4.67 -22.72 -16.67
C THR A 254 5.79 -21.76 -16.26
N ALA A 255 5.75 -21.19 -15.05
CA ALA A 255 6.79 -20.31 -14.52
C ALA A 255 7.84 -21.16 -13.77
N SER A 256 8.65 -21.93 -14.51
CA SER A 256 9.44 -23.04 -13.95
C SER A 256 10.25 -22.66 -12.71
N GLU A 257 10.98 -21.55 -12.71
CA GLU A 257 11.78 -21.11 -11.56
C GLU A 257 10.92 -20.66 -10.37
N GLN A 258 9.93 -19.80 -10.62
CA GLN A 258 9.04 -19.30 -9.57
C GLN A 258 8.15 -20.41 -8.99
N PHE A 259 7.78 -21.40 -9.80
CA PHE A 259 7.00 -22.55 -9.36
C PHE A 259 7.79 -23.40 -8.34
N ILE A 260 9.10 -23.54 -8.54
CA ILE A 260 10.00 -24.23 -7.62
C ILE A 260 10.10 -23.47 -6.30
N GLU A 261 10.39 -22.16 -6.37
CA GLU A 261 10.46 -21.31 -5.18
C GLU A 261 9.12 -21.34 -4.43
N ALA A 262 7.99 -21.27 -5.15
CA ALA A 262 6.67 -21.36 -4.57
C ALA A 262 6.43 -22.70 -3.87
N GLY A 263 6.88 -23.81 -4.47
CA GLY A 263 6.84 -25.14 -3.85
C GLY A 263 7.60 -25.19 -2.51
N ALA A 264 8.79 -24.59 -2.46
CA ALA A 264 9.59 -24.53 -1.24
C ALA A 264 8.90 -23.71 -0.14
N TYR A 265 8.32 -22.55 -0.46
CA TYR A 265 7.57 -21.75 0.51
C TYR A 265 6.24 -22.39 0.91
N ARG A 266 5.60 -23.20 0.04
CA ARG A 266 4.43 -24.00 0.43
C ARG A 266 4.79 -25.02 1.48
N ALA A 267 5.97 -25.64 1.38
CA ALA A 267 6.46 -26.55 2.40
C ALA A 267 6.59 -25.86 3.77
N ILE A 268 7.16 -24.64 3.81
CA ILE A 268 7.19 -23.81 5.04
C ILE A 268 5.77 -23.49 5.53
N ALA A 269 4.87 -23.10 4.63
CA ALA A 269 3.50 -22.72 5.00
C ALA A 269 2.73 -23.89 5.63
N TYR A 270 2.83 -25.08 5.03
CA TYR A 270 2.25 -26.30 5.60
C TYR A 270 2.88 -26.68 6.94
N TRP A 271 4.20 -26.51 7.09
CA TRP A 271 4.88 -26.73 8.37
C TRP A 271 4.33 -25.80 9.46
N ARG A 272 4.17 -24.51 9.15
CA ARG A 272 3.63 -23.53 10.11
C ARG A 272 2.16 -23.80 10.42
N LEU A 273 1.37 -24.20 9.43
CA LEU A 273 -0.02 -24.60 9.64
C LEU A 273 -0.12 -25.85 10.53
N TYR A 274 0.79 -26.81 10.39
CA TYR A 274 0.90 -27.94 11.31
C TYR A 274 1.19 -27.47 12.74
N ARG A 275 2.15 -26.54 12.95
CA ARG A 275 2.44 -26.01 14.28
C ARG A 275 1.23 -25.29 14.89
N GLU A 276 0.46 -24.58 14.08
CA GLU A 276 -0.77 -23.88 14.50
C GLU A 276 -1.91 -24.86 14.84
N THR A 277 -2.18 -25.85 13.99
CA THR A 277 -3.39 -26.71 14.05
C THR A 277 -3.17 -28.06 14.72
N GLY A 278 -1.93 -28.57 14.73
CA GLY A 278 -1.61 -29.92 15.18
C GLY A 278 -2.01 -31.02 14.20
N ASP A 279 -2.53 -30.67 13.02
CA ASP A 279 -2.95 -31.64 12.02
C ASP A 279 -1.74 -32.27 11.32
N LEU A 280 -1.51 -33.55 11.60
CA LEU A 280 -0.41 -34.33 11.01
C LEU A 280 -0.50 -34.43 9.48
N LYS A 281 -1.68 -34.21 8.87
CA LYS A 281 -1.80 -34.11 7.41
C LYS A 281 -1.00 -32.92 6.87
N MET A 282 -1.00 -31.79 7.58
CA MET A 282 -0.23 -30.61 7.19
C MET A 282 1.28 -30.86 7.31
N ARG A 283 1.72 -31.61 8.33
CA ARG A 283 3.12 -32.09 8.42
C ARG A 283 3.48 -32.97 7.22
N GLY A 284 2.59 -33.88 6.82
CA GLY A 284 2.74 -34.70 5.61
C GLY A 284 2.81 -33.87 4.32
N PHE A 285 1.98 -32.83 4.19
CA PHE A 285 2.05 -31.92 3.05
C PHE A 285 3.34 -31.09 3.03
N ALA A 286 3.85 -30.68 4.20
CA ALA A 286 5.14 -30.01 4.30
C ALA A 286 6.27 -30.92 3.79
N PHE A 287 6.31 -32.17 4.25
CA PHE A 287 7.26 -33.19 3.80
C PHE A 287 7.17 -33.44 2.30
N ASN A 288 5.97 -33.74 1.79
CA ASN A 288 5.79 -34.05 0.37
C ASN A 288 6.12 -32.85 -0.53
N ALA A 289 5.78 -31.63 -0.12
CA ALA A 289 6.10 -30.42 -0.89
C ALA A 289 7.61 -30.21 -0.98
N SER A 290 8.36 -30.32 0.12
CA SER A 290 9.82 -30.18 0.06
C SER A 290 10.50 -31.35 -0.64
N SER A 291 10.02 -32.59 -0.48
CA SER A 291 10.55 -33.76 -1.22
C SER A 291 10.34 -33.61 -2.73
N ASN A 292 9.17 -33.14 -3.17
CA ASN A 292 8.90 -32.91 -4.59
C ASN A 292 9.80 -31.83 -5.19
N VAL A 293 10.11 -30.79 -4.40
CA VAL A 293 11.03 -29.73 -4.81
C VAL A 293 12.44 -30.29 -5.02
N ILE A 294 12.96 -31.05 -4.05
CA ILE A 294 14.30 -31.68 -4.13
C ILE A 294 14.36 -32.66 -5.32
N ALA A 295 13.36 -33.53 -5.46
CA ALA A 295 13.35 -34.60 -6.46
C ALA A 295 13.30 -34.08 -7.92
N ASN A 296 12.55 -33.01 -8.18
CA ASN A 296 12.32 -32.54 -9.55
C ASN A 296 13.27 -31.43 -9.98
N HIS A 297 13.95 -30.77 -9.03
CA HIS A 297 14.61 -29.49 -9.30
C HIS A 297 16.01 -29.34 -8.69
N GLY A 298 16.53 -30.41 -8.08
CA GLY A 298 17.91 -30.49 -7.58
C GLY A 298 18.03 -30.29 -6.07
N GLU A 299 19.19 -30.68 -5.53
CA GLU A 299 19.51 -30.60 -4.10
C GLU A 299 19.83 -29.16 -3.63
N ASP A 300 19.94 -28.19 -4.54
CA ASP A 300 20.43 -26.84 -4.23
C ASP A 300 19.35 -25.87 -3.70
N ILE A 301 18.33 -26.40 -2.98
CA ILE A 301 17.21 -25.59 -2.48
C ILE A 301 17.20 -25.59 -0.95
N PRO A 302 17.86 -24.60 -0.30
CA PRO A 302 18.03 -24.55 1.15
C PRO A 302 16.74 -24.69 1.96
N ILE A 303 15.66 -24.08 1.48
CA ILE A 303 14.37 -24.06 2.17
C ILE A 303 13.75 -25.46 2.21
N ALA A 304 13.90 -26.25 1.15
CA ALA A 304 13.35 -27.60 1.10
C ALA A 304 14.05 -28.50 2.13
N HIS A 305 15.39 -28.43 2.19
CA HIS A 305 16.20 -29.11 3.19
C HIS A 305 15.89 -28.65 4.62
N LEU A 306 15.65 -27.35 4.85
CA LEU A 306 15.22 -26.86 6.15
C LEU A 306 13.92 -27.53 6.60
N VAL A 307 12.90 -27.59 5.73
CA VAL A 307 11.62 -28.22 6.07
C VAL A 307 11.76 -29.73 6.26
N GLN A 308 12.60 -30.41 5.48
CA GLN A 308 12.92 -31.83 5.70
C GLN A 308 13.56 -32.04 7.08
N GLY A 309 14.50 -31.18 7.46
CA GLY A 309 15.13 -31.20 8.78
C GLY A 309 14.14 -31.01 9.92
N LEU A 310 13.28 -30.00 9.82
CA LEU A 310 12.22 -29.72 10.79
C LEU A 310 11.22 -30.88 10.94
N VAL A 311 10.78 -31.47 9.83
CA VAL A 311 9.90 -32.64 9.87
C VAL A 311 10.60 -33.86 10.46
N ALA A 312 11.88 -34.07 10.13
CA ALA A 312 12.66 -35.17 10.69
C ALA A 312 12.85 -35.03 12.20
N GLU A 313 13.14 -33.82 12.69
CA GLU A 313 13.24 -33.51 14.12
C GLU A 313 11.94 -33.84 14.85
N ASP A 314 10.80 -33.37 14.34
CA ASP A 314 9.48 -33.57 14.93
C ASP A 314 9.02 -35.04 14.90
N ARG A 315 9.57 -35.86 13.99
CA ARG A 315 9.42 -37.33 13.98
C ARG A 315 10.40 -38.06 14.91
N GLY A 316 11.34 -37.35 15.53
CA GLY A 316 12.39 -37.92 16.36
C GLY A 316 13.56 -38.51 15.58
N ALA A 317 13.63 -38.30 14.26
CA ALA A 317 14.71 -38.76 13.39
C ALA A 317 15.90 -37.78 13.44
N LEU A 318 16.50 -37.61 14.63
CA LEU A 318 17.45 -36.53 14.93
C LEU A 318 18.70 -36.51 14.04
N LEU A 319 19.23 -37.67 13.64
CA LEU A 319 20.37 -37.74 12.72
C LEU A 319 20.00 -37.26 11.30
N VAL A 320 18.81 -37.61 10.83
CA VAL A 320 18.28 -37.12 9.55
C VAL A 320 18.07 -35.61 9.64
N ALA A 321 17.49 -35.13 10.74
CA ALA A 321 17.31 -33.70 10.98
C ALA A 321 18.63 -32.93 10.93
N SER A 322 19.66 -33.42 11.63
CA SER A 322 20.99 -32.81 11.65
C SER A 322 21.61 -32.71 10.25
N ASN A 323 21.51 -33.78 9.45
CA ASN A 323 22.04 -33.81 8.08
C ASN A 323 21.30 -32.83 7.16
N GLU A 324 19.97 -32.82 7.21
CA GLU A 324 19.15 -31.95 6.36
C GLU A 324 19.31 -30.48 6.72
N LEU A 325 19.37 -30.12 8.01
CA LEU A 325 19.66 -28.76 8.45
C LEU A 325 21.09 -28.32 8.06
N SER A 326 22.07 -29.22 8.15
CA SER A 326 23.44 -28.94 7.70
C SER A 326 23.51 -28.65 6.21
N ARG A 327 22.79 -29.41 5.37
CA ARG A 327 22.61 -29.14 3.94
C ARG A 327 21.95 -27.79 3.70
N ALA A 328 20.85 -27.53 4.41
CA ALA A 328 20.13 -26.25 4.32
C ALA A 328 21.04 -25.05 4.65
N ASN A 329 21.93 -25.18 5.63
CA ASN A 329 22.89 -24.13 5.97
C ASN A 329 24.01 -24.00 4.93
N ALA A 330 24.57 -25.11 4.45
CA ALA A 330 25.68 -25.12 3.50
C ALA A 330 25.31 -24.52 2.12
N LEU A 331 24.06 -24.66 1.70
CA LEU A 331 23.57 -24.14 0.42
C LEU A 331 23.27 -22.63 0.44
N ARG A 332 23.27 -21.99 1.61
CA ARG A 332 22.96 -20.56 1.74
C ARG A 332 24.21 -19.72 1.52
N LYS A 333 24.03 -18.59 0.84
CA LYS A 333 25.09 -17.57 0.70
C LYS A 333 25.36 -16.81 1.99
N GLU A 334 24.32 -16.68 2.82
CA GLU A 334 24.36 -15.96 4.09
C GLU A 334 23.83 -16.87 5.20
N GLU A 335 24.47 -16.83 6.36
CA GLU A 335 24.01 -17.58 7.52
C GLU A 335 22.61 -17.13 7.95
N ASP A 336 21.72 -18.09 8.15
CA ASP A 336 20.35 -17.86 8.61
C ASP A 336 20.23 -18.24 10.08
N GLY A 337 19.99 -17.24 10.93
CA GLY A 337 19.89 -17.43 12.37
C GLY A 337 18.81 -18.44 12.78
N TRP A 338 17.71 -18.55 12.03
CA TRP A 338 16.69 -19.55 12.34
C TRP A 338 17.23 -20.97 12.14
N VAL A 339 17.89 -21.24 11.01
CA VAL A 339 18.47 -22.56 10.73
C VAL A 339 19.50 -22.94 11.79
N LEU A 340 20.37 -22.00 12.19
CA LEU A 340 21.39 -22.23 13.22
C LEU A 340 20.78 -22.58 14.58
N ILE A 341 19.67 -21.93 14.96
CA ILE A 341 18.96 -22.26 16.21
C ILE A 341 18.35 -23.66 16.14
N GLU A 342 17.78 -24.06 15.00
CA GLU A 342 17.24 -25.42 14.85
C GLU A 342 18.34 -26.49 14.85
N MET A 343 19.50 -26.20 14.28
CA MET A 343 20.67 -27.07 14.41
C MET A 343 21.10 -27.21 15.87
N ALA A 344 21.11 -26.11 16.64
CA ALA A 344 21.38 -26.17 18.07
C ALA A 344 20.35 -27.00 18.84
N ASN A 345 19.05 -26.87 18.52
CA ASN A 345 17.99 -27.70 19.09
C ASN A 345 18.25 -29.19 18.86
N VAL A 346 18.59 -29.58 17.62
CA VAL A 346 18.90 -30.97 17.29
C VAL A 346 20.16 -31.47 18.02
N CYS A 347 21.22 -30.66 18.09
CA CYS A 347 22.42 -30.99 18.86
C CYS A 347 22.11 -31.20 20.35
N ARG A 348 21.29 -30.35 20.97
CA ARG A 348 20.86 -30.52 22.36
C ARG A 348 20.10 -31.83 22.56
N LEU A 349 19.18 -32.18 21.65
CA LEU A 349 18.45 -33.47 21.71
C LEU A 349 19.37 -34.68 21.48
N LEU A 350 20.45 -34.51 20.70
CA LEU A 350 21.52 -35.50 20.52
C LEU A 350 22.53 -35.52 21.68
N GLN A 351 22.40 -34.64 22.68
CA GLN A 351 23.34 -34.46 23.80
C GLN A 351 24.73 -34.00 23.38
N ASP A 352 24.81 -33.21 22.31
CA ASP A 352 26.01 -32.52 21.86
C ASP A 352 25.94 -31.04 22.24
N ASP A 353 26.00 -30.78 23.56
CA ASP A 353 25.94 -29.42 24.11
C ASP A 353 27.06 -28.48 23.60
N PRO A 354 28.32 -28.93 23.43
CA PRO A 354 29.37 -28.09 22.86
C PRO A 354 29.02 -27.58 21.45
N GLU A 355 28.48 -28.46 20.60
CA GLU A 355 28.12 -28.09 19.24
C GLU A 355 26.85 -27.24 19.21
N ALA A 356 25.88 -27.51 20.09
CA ALA A 356 24.70 -26.67 20.27
C ALA A 356 25.11 -25.23 20.66
N ALA A 357 26.00 -25.07 21.64
CA ALA A 357 26.52 -23.77 22.05
C ALA A 357 27.25 -23.04 20.91
N ARG A 358 28.02 -23.77 20.09
CA ARG A 358 28.70 -23.22 18.91
C ARG A 358 27.70 -22.66 17.89
N TYR A 359 26.62 -23.39 17.60
CA TYR A 359 25.58 -22.90 16.69
C TYR A 359 24.83 -21.68 17.23
N ILE A 360 24.54 -21.63 18.53
CA ILE A 360 23.94 -20.43 19.15
C ILE A 360 24.88 -19.23 19.05
N GLN A 361 26.18 -19.41 19.30
CA GLN A 361 27.16 -18.32 19.15
C GLN A 361 27.20 -17.77 17.72
N LYS A 362 27.13 -18.64 16.70
CA LYS A 362 27.00 -18.21 15.30
C LYS A 362 25.67 -17.51 15.04
N ALA A 363 24.57 -18.06 15.54
CA ALA A 363 23.23 -17.47 15.38
C ALA A 363 23.19 -16.03 15.94
N LEU A 364 23.90 -15.76 17.05
CA LEU A 364 24.00 -14.41 17.62
C LEU A 364 24.83 -13.43 16.77
N GLN A 365 25.64 -13.89 15.82
CA GLN A 365 26.46 -13.06 14.94
C GLN A 365 25.75 -12.66 13.63
N VAL A 366 24.62 -13.30 13.29
CA VAL A 366 23.89 -12.99 12.06
C VAL A 366 23.36 -11.55 12.07
N GLN A 367 23.33 -10.90 10.90
CA GLN A 367 22.90 -9.50 10.79
C GLN A 367 21.39 -9.35 10.92
N ARG A 368 20.61 -10.21 10.25
CA ARG A 368 19.15 -10.12 10.21
C ARG A 368 18.53 -10.95 11.35
N LYS A 369 17.94 -10.27 12.34
CA LYS A 369 17.26 -10.90 13.48
C LYS A 369 15.78 -10.49 13.54
N PRO A 370 14.89 -11.18 12.79
CA PRO A 370 13.46 -10.93 12.84
C PRO A 370 12.83 -11.43 14.15
N TRP A 371 11.56 -11.11 14.42
CA TRP A 371 10.92 -11.51 15.68
C TRP A 371 10.96 -13.03 15.93
N TYR A 372 10.85 -13.84 14.88
CA TYR A 372 10.86 -15.30 15.01
C TYR A 372 12.25 -15.85 15.35
N PHE A 373 13.33 -15.15 15.01
CA PHE A 373 14.68 -15.50 15.48
C PHE A 373 14.74 -15.43 17.01
N TYR A 374 14.29 -14.30 17.57
CA TYR A 374 14.26 -14.12 19.02
C TYR A 374 13.30 -15.08 19.71
N ASN A 375 12.15 -15.36 19.10
CA ASN A 375 11.20 -16.34 19.62
C ASN A 375 11.79 -17.76 19.67
N GLU A 376 12.48 -18.19 18.62
CA GLU A 376 13.11 -19.52 18.58
C GLU A 376 14.31 -19.62 19.53
N LEU A 377 15.13 -18.56 19.63
CA LEU A 377 16.22 -18.49 20.61
C LEU A 377 15.68 -18.56 22.04
N ALA A 378 14.62 -17.82 22.34
CA ALA A 378 13.97 -17.86 23.64
C ALA A 378 13.38 -19.25 23.96
N LYS A 379 12.81 -19.95 22.97
CA LYS A 379 12.34 -21.33 23.13
C LYS A 379 13.49 -22.30 23.40
N PHE A 380 14.62 -22.14 22.71
CA PHE A 380 15.83 -22.92 22.98
C PHE A 380 16.29 -22.72 24.43
N GLU A 381 16.39 -21.47 24.88
CA GLU A 381 16.79 -21.13 26.25
C GLU A 381 15.78 -21.65 27.29
N PHE A 382 14.48 -21.49 27.03
CA PHE A 382 13.42 -22.00 27.90
C PHE A 382 13.49 -23.52 28.05
N ALA A 383 13.72 -24.25 26.94
CA ALA A 383 13.87 -25.70 26.96
C ALA A 383 15.14 -26.15 27.70
N GLY A 384 16.18 -25.31 27.74
CA GLY A 384 17.38 -25.52 28.53
C GLY A 384 17.30 -25.03 29.98
N GLY A 385 16.13 -24.61 30.48
CA GLY A 385 15.95 -24.11 31.85
C GLY A 385 16.39 -22.66 32.08
N ASN A 386 16.91 -21.98 31.05
CA ASN A 386 17.44 -20.61 31.13
C ASN A 386 16.32 -19.55 31.03
N PHE A 387 15.37 -19.58 31.97
CA PHE A 387 14.14 -18.77 31.91
C PHE A 387 14.38 -17.26 31.85
N ALA A 388 15.42 -16.74 32.52
CA ALA A 388 15.75 -15.32 32.51
C ALA A 388 16.22 -14.83 31.13
N ALA A 389 17.03 -15.65 30.44
CA ALA A 389 17.45 -15.38 29.07
C ALA A 389 16.24 -15.46 28.13
N ALA A 390 15.40 -16.49 28.30
CA ALA A 390 14.19 -16.65 27.52
C ALA A 390 13.24 -15.45 27.61
N VAL A 391 13.03 -14.91 28.82
CA VAL A 391 12.25 -13.67 29.04
C VAL A 391 12.83 -12.51 28.20
N THR A 392 14.16 -12.33 28.24
CA THR A 392 14.84 -11.26 27.51
C THR A 392 14.60 -11.39 26.00
N ASN A 393 14.77 -12.59 25.45
CA ASN A 393 14.57 -12.83 24.02
C ASN A 393 13.09 -12.75 23.60
N PHE A 394 12.14 -13.22 24.42
CA PHE A 394 10.72 -13.01 24.11
C PHE A 394 10.32 -11.53 24.12
N MET A 395 10.90 -10.71 25.01
CA MET A 395 10.71 -9.27 24.98
C MET A 395 11.22 -8.63 23.69
N GLU A 396 12.38 -9.05 23.20
CA GLU A 396 12.91 -8.58 21.90
C GLU A 396 12.04 -9.06 20.72
N ALA A 397 11.49 -10.29 20.77
CA ALA A 397 10.52 -10.75 19.77
C ALA A 397 9.29 -9.83 19.69
N ILE A 398 8.74 -9.41 20.84
CA ILE A 398 7.60 -8.48 20.93
C ILE A 398 7.99 -7.08 20.43
N ARG A 399 9.23 -6.64 20.70
CA ARG A 399 9.76 -5.37 20.21
C ARG A 399 9.85 -5.35 18.68
N CYS A 400 10.33 -6.43 18.07
CA CYS A 400 10.40 -6.59 16.61
C CYS A 400 9.01 -6.67 15.97
N ALA A 401 8.06 -7.36 16.62
CA ALA A 401 6.70 -7.53 16.12
C ALA A 401 5.69 -7.06 17.18
N SER A 402 5.39 -5.76 17.18
CA SER A 402 4.37 -5.22 18.07
C SER A 402 3.02 -5.93 17.85
N ARG A 403 2.29 -6.18 18.95
CA ARG A 403 1.07 -6.99 18.96
C ARG A 403 1.30 -8.38 18.37
N ASN A 404 2.22 -9.14 18.97
CA ASN A 404 2.42 -10.55 18.66
C ASN A 404 1.87 -11.38 19.83
N SER A 405 0.65 -11.89 19.67
CA SER A 405 -0.02 -12.66 20.74
C SER A 405 0.73 -13.93 21.12
N LEU A 406 1.42 -14.57 20.17
CA LEU A 406 2.18 -15.79 20.43
C LEU A 406 3.37 -15.50 21.34
N ALA A 407 4.17 -14.49 21.00
CA ALA A 407 5.32 -14.08 21.81
C ALA A 407 4.91 -13.59 23.21
N GLU A 408 3.77 -12.89 23.33
CA GLU A 408 3.20 -12.49 24.63
C GLU A 408 2.80 -13.70 25.49
N CYS A 409 2.23 -14.76 24.90
CA CYS A 409 1.89 -15.98 25.63
C CYS A 409 3.14 -16.74 26.09
N ASN A 410 4.16 -16.81 25.22
CA ASN A 410 5.44 -17.44 25.56
C ASN A 410 6.16 -16.66 26.67
N LEU A 411 6.16 -15.32 26.60
CA LEU A 411 6.71 -14.47 27.65
C LEU A 411 5.97 -14.65 28.98
N ALA A 412 4.63 -14.77 28.95
CA ALA A 412 3.85 -15.05 30.15
C ALA A 412 4.30 -16.36 30.82
N ASN A 413 4.45 -17.44 30.04
CA ASN A 413 4.92 -18.73 30.57
C ASN A 413 6.36 -18.64 31.10
N ALA A 414 7.24 -17.89 30.44
CA ALA A 414 8.61 -17.66 30.91
C ALA A 414 8.64 -16.93 32.26
N TYR A 415 7.78 -15.92 32.46
CA TYR A 415 7.64 -15.27 33.76
C TYR A 415 7.15 -16.23 34.85
N LEU A 416 6.21 -17.13 34.55
CA LEU A 416 5.70 -18.11 35.52
C LEU A 416 6.79 -19.08 36.03
N CYS A 417 7.91 -19.20 35.33
CA CYS A 417 9.03 -20.06 35.70
C CYS A 417 10.13 -19.33 36.50
N LEU A 418 10.06 -18.01 36.69
CA LEU A 418 11.10 -17.24 37.37
C LEU A 418 10.95 -17.19 38.91
N PRO A 419 12.08 -17.13 39.66
CA PRO A 419 12.07 -16.81 41.10
C PRO A 419 11.49 -15.41 41.36
N ASP A 420 10.84 -15.15 42.50
CA ASP A 420 9.99 -13.96 42.79
C ASP A 420 8.59 -14.01 42.15
N PHE A 421 7.78 -14.90 42.70
CA PHE A 421 6.44 -15.20 42.19
C PHE A 421 5.51 -13.99 42.10
N THR A 422 5.59 -13.05 43.06
CA THR A 422 4.60 -11.98 43.16
C THR A 422 4.74 -10.99 42.02
N ASN A 423 5.97 -10.60 41.68
CA ASN A 423 6.22 -9.68 40.58
C ASN A 423 6.03 -10.36 39.22
N HIS A 424 6.56 -11.57 39.07
CA HIS A 424 6.45 -12.31 37.81
C HIS A 424 5.01 -12.71 37.48
N MET A 425 4.16 -12.99 38.46
CA MET A 425 2.72 -13.17 38.24
C MET A 425 2.06 -11.90 37.69
N LYS A 426 2.41 -10.71 38.19
CA LYS A 426 1.87 -9.45 37.65
C LYS A 426 2.34 -9.22 36.21
N GLN A 427 3.59 -9.51 35.92
CA GLN A 427 4.16 -9.38 34.57
C GLN A 427 3.52 -10.37 33.59
N ALA A 428 3.35 -11.63 33.99
CA ALA A 428 2.64 -12.66 33.23
C ALA A 428 1.20 -12.24 32.92
N TRP A 429 0.47 -11.74 33.93
CA TRP A 429 -0.89 -11.22 33.73
C TRP A 429 -0.92 -10.07 32.72
N GLY A 430 0.01 -9.12 32.82
CA GLY A 430 0.11 -8.02 31.86
C GLY A 430 0.33 -8.50 30.42
N CYS A 431 1.11 -9.56 30.22
CA CYS A 431 1.30 -10.19 28.90
C CYS A 431 0.00 -10.83 28.40
N LEU A 432 -0.69 -11.60 29.26
CA LEU A 432 -1.98 -12.21 28.94
C LEU A 432 -3.06 -11.17 28.62
N GLU A 433 -3.09 -10.02 29.29
CA GLU A 433 -4.01 -8.94 28.94
C GLU A 433 -3.74 -8.33 27.56
N ARG A 434 -2.46 -8.18 27.19
CA ARG A 434 -2.08 -7.71 25.84
C ARG A 434 -2.40 -8.74 24.76
N ALA A 435 -2.20 -10.03 25.04
CA ALA A 435 -2.61 -11.13 24.16
C ALA A 435 -4.13 -11.17 23.98
N ARG A 436 -4.90 -11.08 25.08
CA ARG A 436 -6.37 -11.09 25.09
C ARG A 436 -6.98 -10.00 24.18
N LYS A 437 -6.37 -8.82 24.13
CA LYS A 437 -6.83 -7.68 23.31
C LYS A 437 -6.74 -7.90 21.80
N GLN A 438 -5.96 -8.88 21.34
CA GLN A 438 -5.80 -9.14 19.91
C GLN A 438 -6.87 -10.13 19.45
N ARG A 439 -6.79 -11.37 19.94
CA ARG A 439 -7.82 -12.41 19.87
C ARG A 439 -7.32 -13.61 20.68
N PRO A 440 -8.14 -14.20 21.57
CA PRO A 440 -7.79 -15.42 22.28
C PRO A 440 -7.56 -16.62 21.32
N THR A 441 -6.33 -17.12 21.24
CA THR A 441 -5.94 -18.35 20.52
C THR A 441 -5.89 -19.55 21.47
N ALA A 442 -5.72 -20.77 20.94
CA ALA A 442 -5.51 -21.96 21.78
C ALA A 442 -4.30 -21.80 22.71
N PHE A 443 -3.20 -21.23 22.21
CA PHE A 443 -1.99 -20.93 22.99
C PHE A 443 -2.23 -19.89 24.08
N TYR A 444 -3.10 -18.89 23.83
CA TYR A 444 -3.51 -17.94 24.86
C TYR A 444 -4.26 -18.63 26.00
N TYR A 445 -5.23 -19.50 25.68
CA TYR A 445 -5.98 -20.22 26.70
C TYR A 445 -5.12 -21.23 27.46
N HIS A 446 -4.13 -21.83 26.80
CA HIS A 446 -3.13 -22.66 27.46
C HIS A 446 -2.29 -21.84 28.45
N ALA A 447 -1.71 -20.71 28.03
CA ALA A 447 -0.93 -19.83 28.92
C ALA A 447 -1.78 -19.25 30.08
N LEU A 448 -3.07 -18.96 29.83
CA LEU A 448 -4.01 -18.54 30.88
C LEU A 448 -4.32 -19.69 31.85
N GLY A 449 -4.42 -20.92 31.36
CA GLY A 449 -4.59 -22.11 32.19
C GLY A 449 -3.39 -22.33 33.10
N GLU A 450 -2.18 -22.21 32.54
CA GLU A 450 -0.91 -22.28 33.29
C GLU A 450 -0.84 -21.22 34.38
N TYR A 451 -1.21 -19.97 34.05
CA TYR A 451 -1.32 -18.89 35.02
C TYR A 451 -2.23 -19.25 36.20
N TYR A 452 -3.45 -19.74 35.93
CA TYR A 452 -4.40 -20.10 36.99
C TYR A 452 -4.01 -21.36 37.76
N ARG A 453 -3.34 -22.32 37.11
CA ARG A 453 -2.77 -23.51 37.77
C ARG A 453 -1.76 -23.08 38.82
N ILE A 454 -0.89 -22.16 38.43
CA ILE A 454 0.11 -21.54 39.30
C ILE A 454 -0.52 -20.67 40.41
N GLU A 455 -1.59 -19.92 40.10
CA GLU A 455 -2.38 -19.16 41.10
C GLU A 455 -3.20 -20.06 42.05
N LYS A 456 -3.13 -21.40 41.90
CA LYS A 456 -3.89 -22.39 42.67
C LYS A 456 -5.41 -22.23 42.52
N ARG A 457 -5.86 -21.88 41.32
CA ARG A 457 -7.28 -21.75 40.95
C ARG A 457 -7.67 -22.81 39.90
N PRO A 458 -7.81 -24.08 40.31
CA PRO A 458 -7.93 -25.19 39.36
C PRO A 458 -9.22 -25.13 38.53
N ASP A 459 -10.31 -24.54 39.03
CA ASP A 459 -11.55 -24.38 38.25
C ASP A 459 -11.35 -23.49 37.02
N MET A 460 -10.63 -22.37 37.18
CA MET A 460 -10.33 -21.45 36.08
C MET A 460 -9.24 -21.99 35.16
N ALA A 461 -8.26 -22.72 35.71
CA ALA A 461 -7.28 -23.45 34.92
C ALA A 461 -7.95 -24.47 34.01
N LEU A 462 -8.83 -25.31 34.57
CA LEU A 462 -9.58 -26.32 33.83
C LEU A 462 -10.46 -25.70 32.73
N ALA A 463 -11.15 -24.61 33.02
CA ALA A 463 -11.96 -23.90 32.03
C ALA A 463 -11.10 -23.40 30.86
N SER A 464 -9.91 -22.85 31.17
CA SER A 464 -8.97 -22.33 30.17
C SER A 464 -8.37 -23.45 29.32
N PHE A 465 -7.86 -24.53 29.93
CA PHE A 465 -7.34 -25.68 29.19
C PHE A 465 -8.39 -26.35 28.30
N ARG A 466 -9.66 -26.43 28.77
CA ARG A 466 -10.76 -26.92 27.93
C ARG A 466 -10.99 -26.04 26.70
N GLN A 467 -10.88 -24.72 26.81
CA GLN A 467 -10.95 -23.83 25.65
C GLN A 467 -9.79 -24.06 24.68
N ALA A 468 -8.56 -24.23 25.18
CA ALA A 468 -7.40 -24.57 24.35
C ALA A 468 -7.62 -25.88 23.58
N ALA A 469 -8.07 -26.93 24.28
CA ALA A 469 -8.36 -28.24 23.70
C ALA A 469 -9.54 -28.21 22.70
N GLN A 470 -10.54 -27.34 22.89
CA GLN A 470 -11.63 -27.15 21.93
C GLN A 470 -11.18 -26.46 20.64
N LEU A 471 -10.31 -25.45 20.75
CA LEU A 471 -9.77 -24.74 19.60
C LEU A 471 -8.77 -25.60 18.79
N LYS A 472 -8.07 -26.51 19.46
CA LYS A 472 -7.06 -27.39 18.85
C LYS A 472 -7.23 -28.85 19.30
N PRO A 473 -8.29 -29.55 18.82
CA PRO A 473 -8.70 -30.85 19.35
C PRO A 473 -7.72 -31.99 19.07
N GLU A 474 -6.80 -31.81 18.11
CA GLU A 474 -5.78 -32.80 17.76
C GLU A 474 -4.50 -32.67 18.61
N ASP A 475 -4.34 -31.57 19.37
CA ASP A 475 -3.16 -31.38 20.20
C ASP A 475 -3.32 -32.14 21.53
N TYR A 476 -2.64 -33.28 21.62
CA TYR A 476 -2.68 -34.17 22.77
C TYR A 476 -2.26 -33.49 24.08
N ARG A 477 -1.40 -32.47 24.02
CA ARG A 477 -0.90 -31.76 25.21
C ARG A 477 -2.02 -31.05 25.96
N PHE A 478 -2.91 -30.36 25.23
CA PHE A 478 -4.02 -29.63 25.83
C PHE A 478 -5.03 -30.56 26.49
N TRP A 479 -5.28 -31.75 25.93
CA TRP A 479 -6.10 -32.76 26.61
C TRP A 479 -5.39 -33.31 27.86
N GLY A 480 -4.08 -33.49 27.79
CA GLY A 480 -3.26 -33.83 28.94
C GLY A 480 -3.41 -32.84 30.09
N ASP A 481 -3.30 -31.54 29.82
CA ASP A 481 -3.43 -30.49 30.84
C ASP A 481 -4.83 -30.48 31.48
N VAL A 482 -5.88 -30.73 30.68
CA VAL A 482 -7.25 -30.92 31.19
C VAL A 482 -7.31 -32.12 32.14
N GLY A 483 -6.76 -33.26 31.73
CA GLY A 483 -6.75 -34.50 32.51
C GLY A 483 -5.98 -34.37 33.83
N LEU A 484 -4.79 -33.79 33.77
CA LEU A 484 -3.95 -33.52 34.95
C LEU A 484 -4.63 -32.55 35.91
N THR A 485 -5.28 -31.50 35.40
CA THR A 485 -6.02 -30.54 36.23
C THR A 485 -7.23 -31.20 36.89
N LEU A 486 -8.00 -32.02 36.17
CA LEU A 486 -9.11 -32.79 36.75
C LEU A 486 -8.64 -33.71 37.89
N LYS A 487 -7.48 -34.34 37.72
CA LYS A 487 -6.88 -35.17 38.76
C LYS A 487 -6.54 -34.35 40.00
N GLN A 488 -5.89 -33.19 39.85
CA GLN A 488 -5.59 -32.27 40.95
C GLN A 488 -6.85 -31.83 41.71
N MET A 489 -7.99 -31.75 41.02
CA MET A 489 -9.30 -31.45 41.62
C MET A 489 -9.97 -32.65 42.31
N GLY A 490 -9.32 -33.81 42.36
CA GLY A 490 -9.89 -35.04 42.92
C GLY A 490 -10.92 -35.74 42.02
N LYS A 491 -11.09 -35.30 40.76
CA LYS A 491 -12.03 -35.88 39.80
C LYS A 491 -11.40 -37.04 39.04
N ALA A 492 -10.94 -38.05 39.78
CA ALA A 492 -10.11 -39.14 39.25
C ALA A 492 -10.73 -39.88 38.05
N ARG A 493 -12.04 -40.17 38.07
CA ARG A 493 -12.72 -40.88 36.96
C ARG A 493 -12.69 -40.08 35.67
N GLU A 494 -13.11 -38.80 35.72
CA GLU A 494 -13.07 -37.90 34.55
C GLU A 494 -11.63 -37.69 34.05
N ALA A 495 -10.66 -37.58 34.97
CA ALA A 495 -9.27 -37.41 34.63
C ALA A 495 -8.73 -38.59 33.80
N VAL A 496 -9.02 -39.83 34.19
CA VAL A 496 -8.59 -41.04 33.46
C VAL A 496 -9.13 -41.05 32.03
N ASP A 497 -10.41 -40.72 31.84
CA ASP A 497 -11.02 -40.70 30.50
C ASP A 497 -10.37 -39.64 29.60
N VAL A 498 -10.09 -38.46 30.14
CA VAL A 498 -9.45 -37.37 29.39
C VAL A 498 -7.96 -37.66 29.11
N LEU A 499 -7.23 -38.24 30.07
CA LEU A 499 -5.83 -38.65 29.87
C LEU A 499 -5.72 -39.76 28.82
N ARG A 500 -6.66 -40.72 28.80
CA ARG A 500 -6.72 -41.73 27.73
C ARG A 500 -6.92 -41.07 26.37
N ARG A 501 -7.84 -40.10 26.28
CA ARG A 501 -8.03 -39.32 25.04
C ARG A 501 -6.75 -38.60 24.62
N ALA A 502 -6.00 -38.01 25.56
CA ALA A 502 -4.71 -37.39 25.25
C ALA A 502 -3.72 -38.40 24.66
N ILE A 503 -3.62 -39.59 25.26
CA ILE A 503 -2.77 -40.69 24.77
C ILE A 503 -3.21 -41.14 23.37
N ASP A 504 -4.53 -41.33 23.14
CA ASP A 504 -5.07 -41.71 21.83
C ASP A 504 -4.74 -40.67 20.75
N LYS A 505 -4.69 -39.38 21.10
CA LYS A 505 -4.28 -38.30 20.19
C LYS A 505 -2.78 -38.28 19.91
N ALA A 506 -1.96 -38.72 20.86
CA ALA A 506 -0.51 -38.86 20.67
C ALA A 506 -0.13 -40.13 19.91
N GLN A 507 -1.00 -41.14 19.89
CA GLN A 507 -0.70 -42.46 19.34
C GLN A 507 -0.22 -42.43 17.88
N PRO A 508 -0.82 -41.66 16.95
CA PRO A 508 -0.32 -41.61 15.57
C PRO A 508 1.12 -41.12 15.43
N ILE A 509 1.61 -40.30 16.38
CA ILE A 509 3.01 -39.85 16.42
C ILE A 509 3.90 -40.97 16.98
N LEU A 510 3.40 -41.71 17.97
CA LEU A 510 4.12 -42.85 18.55
C LEU A 510 4.12 -44.09 17.67
N ASP A 511 3.23 -44.18 16.67
CA ASP A 511 3.24 -45.27 15.70
C ASP A 511 4.34 -45.11 14.63
N GLU A 512 4.98 -43.93 14.55
CA GLU A 512 6.12 -43.69 13.66
C GLU A 512 7.42 -44.32 14.18
N ASP A 513 8.33 -44.70 13.28
CA ASP A 513 9.53 -45.48 13.60
C ASP A 513 10.44 -44.84 14.67
N ASN A 514 10.68 -43.53 14.56
CA ASN A 514 11.70 -42.85 15.37
C ASN A 514 11.21 -42.31 16.72
N LYS A 515 9.90 -42.40 17.01
CA LYS A 515 9.20 -42.00 18.27
C LYS A 515 9.90 -40.88 19.06
N PRO A 516 9.43 -39.62 18.98
CA PRO A 516 10.07 -38.50 19.67
C PRO A 516 10.15 -38.72 21.20
N CYS A 517 11.33 -38.50 21.78
CA CYS A 517 11.55 -38.76 23.22
C CYS A 517 10.67 -37.90 24.13
N GLN A 518 10.42 -36.64 23.76
CA GLN A 518 9.54 -35.74 24.51
C GLN A 518 8.07 -36.20 24.47
N VAL A 519 7.59 -36.76 23.35
CA VAL A 519 6.24 -37.31 23.25
C VAL A 519 6.12 -38.56 24.12
N LEU A 520 7.12 -39.45 24.08
CA LEU A 520 7.19 -40.63 24.95
C LEU A 520 7.16 -40.23 26.43
N ALA A 521 7.95 -39.24 26.83
CA ALA A 521 8.01 -38.78 28.22
C ALA A 521 6.64 -38.27 28.70
N LEU A 522 5.97 -37.46 27.88
CA LEU A 522 4.68 -36.89 28.23
C LEU A 522 3.56 -37.95 28.26
N VAL A 523 3.55 -38.89 27.31
CA VAL A 523 2.61 -40.03 27.32
C VAL A 523 2.85 -40.94 28.52
N GLY A 524 4.11 -41.20 28.87
CA GLY A 524 4.48 -41.95 30.08
C GLY A 524 3.96 -41.26 31.35
N PHE A 525 4.04 -39.93 31.41
CA PHE A 525 3.45 -39.15 32.49
C PHE A 525 1.92 -39.23 32.53
N TYR A 526 1.24 -39.15 31.38
CA TYR A 526 -0.22 -39.31 31.32
C TYR A 526 -0.67 -40.71 31.72
N GLN A 527 0.09 -41.76 31.36
CA GLN A 527 -0.15 -43.13 31.79
C GLN A 527 -0.02 -43.26 33.31
N ALA A 528 1.04 -42.71 33.91
CA ALA A 528 1.22 -42.71 35.36
C ALA A 528 0.07 -41.97 36.06
N ALA A 529 -0.26 -40.77 35.56
CA ALA A 529 -1.33 -39.97 36.12
C ALA A 529 -2.71 -40.64 36.01
N GLY A 530 -2.94 -41.42 34.95
CA GLY A 530 -4.14 -42.22 34.72
C GLY A 530 -4.17 -43.57 35.44
N GLY A 531 -3.13 -43.92 36.21
CA GLY A 531 -3.06 -45.15 37.00
C GLY A 531 -2.50 -46.38 36.27
N ASP A 532 -1.98 -46.23 35.05
CA ASP A 532 -1.32 -47.30 34.28
C ASP A 532 0.19 -47.29 34.51
N GLY A 533 0.60 -47.65 35.73
CA GLY A 533 2.00 -47.59 36.14
C GLY A 533 2.93 -48.52 35.36
N THR A 534 2.44 -49.66 34.87
CA THR A 534 3.27 -50.61 34.11
C THR A 534 3.64 -50.06 32.75
N ASN A 535 2.68 -49.54 32.00
CA ASN A 535 2.99 -48.92 30.70
C ASN A 535 3.73 -47.60 30.89
N ALA A 536 3.39 -46.81 31.91
CA ALA A 536 4.10 -45.57 32.21
C ALA A 536 5.61 -45.77 32.34
N LEU A 537 6.05 -46.69 33.20
CA LEU A 537 7.47 -46.97 33.42
C LEU A 537 8.16 -47.49 32.15
N ARG A 538 7.48 -48.32 31.35
CA ARG A 538 8.02 -48.81 30.08
C ARG A 538 8.23 -47.66 29.09
N THR A 539 7.24 -46.78 28.94
CA THR A 539 7.31 -45.64 28.02
C THR A 539 8.37 -44.63 28.47
N LEU A 540 8.45 -44.34 29.77
CA LEU A 540 9.46 -43.44 30.34
C LEU A 540 10.87 -43.98 30.18
N LEU A 541 11.08 -45.30 30.34
CA LEU A 541 12.38 -45.93 30.10
C LEU A 541 12.82 -45.76 28.65
N GLN A 542 11.90 -45.85 27.68
CA GLN A 542 12.21 -45.56 26.27
C GLN A 542 12.57 -44.08 26.05
N ALA A 543 11.86 -43.15 26.71
CA ALA A 543 12.13 -41.72 26.61
C ALA A 543 13.52 -41.37 27.17
N LEU A 544 13.80 -41.80 28.40
CA LEU A 544 15.08 -41.59 29.09
C LEU A 544 16.23 -42.32 28.39
N GLY A 545 15.99 -43.48 27.77
CA GLY A 545 17.00 -44.17 26.97
C GLY A 545 17.40 -43.41 25.69
N LYS A 546 16.49 -42.60 25.13
CA LYS A 546 16.74 -41.77 23.95
C LYS A 546 17.39 -40.43 24.29
N CYS A 547 16.86 -39.73 25.30
CA CYS A 547 17.24 -38.37 25.65
C CYS A 547 17.38 -38.23 27.19
N PRO A 548 18.36 -38.91 27.83
CA PRO A 548 18.53 -38.91 29.29
C PRO A 548 18.82 -37.54 29.91
N GLU A 549 19.42 -36.62 29.15
CA GLU A 549 19.78 -35.27 29.61
C GLU A 549 18.73 -34.20 29.27
N ASP A 550 17.71 -34.52 28.46
CA ASP A 550 16.69 -33.52 28.08
C ASP A 550 15.85 -33.12 29.30
N HIS A 551 15.82 -31.81 29.59
CA HIS A 551 15.14 -31.23 30.75
C HIS A 551 13.65 -31.61 30.80
N GLN A 552 12.95 -31.57 29.66
CA GLN A 552 11.53 -31.89 29.61
C GLN A 552 11.29 -33.38 29.86
N VAL A 553 12.12 -34.25 29.28
CA VAL A 553 12.06 -35.71 29.50
C VAL A 553 12.26 -36.03 30.98
N ARG A 554 13.29 -35.46 31.62
CA ARG A 554 13.56 -35.61 33.06
C ARG A 554 12.42 -35.11 33.93
N SER A 555 11.90 -33.92 33.63
CA SER A 555 10.79 -33.32 34.37
C SER A 555 9.52 -34.19 34.31
N CYS A 556 9.15 -34.67 33.13
CA CYS A 556 8.00 -35.57 32.96
C CYS A 556 8.22 -36.91 33.67
N ALA A 557 9.43 -37.48 33.58
CA ALA A 557 9.77 -38.72 34.28
C ALA A 557 9.71 -38.55 35.80
N GLY A 558 10.25 -37.45 36.35
CA GLY A 558 10.20 -37.15 37.78
C GLY A 558 8.77 -37.03 38.28
N ALA A 559 7.94 -36.25 37.58
CA ALA A 559 6.52 -36.10 37.91
C ALA A 559 5.76 -37.44 37.84
N ALA A 560 6.08 -38.28 36.84
CA ALA A 560 5.47 -39.60 36.73
C ALA A 560 5.92 -40.56 37.84
N HIS A 561 7.18 -40.51 38.26
CA HIS A 561 7.67 -41.30 39.40
C HIS A 561 6.99 -40.89 40.71
N ASP A 562 6.79 -39.60 40.94
CA ASP A 562 6.05 -39.08 42.10
C ASP A 562 4.60 -39.61 42.11
N GLU A 563 3.93 -39.56 40.96
CA GLU A 563 2.57 -40.08 40.79
C GLU A 563 2.43 -41.59 41.05
N LEU A 564 3.52 -42.33 40.88
CA LEU A 564 3.59 -43.78 41.15
C LEU A 564 4.06 -44.10 42.58
N GLY A 565 4.25 -43.10 43.44
CA GLY A 565 4.76 -43.26 44.81
C GLY A 565 6.24 -43.62 44.88
N LYS A 566 7.00 -43.37 43.80
CA LYS A 566 8.44 -43.65 43.68
C LYS A 566 9.27 -42.41 44.00
N GLY A 567 9.15 -41.91 45.22
CA GLY A 567 9.74 -40.63 45.64
C GLY A 567 11.27 -40.58 45.52
N LYS A 568 11.99 -41.69 45.68
CA LYS A 568 13.46 -41.71 45.56
C LYS A 568 13.92 -41.44 44.13
N GLU A 569 13.29 -42.12 43.16
CA GLU A 569 13.58 -41.92 41.74
C GLU A 569 13.16 -40.51 41.28
N ALA A 570 12.04 -39.98 41.81
CA ALA A 570 11.62 -38.61 41.54
C ALA A 570 12.63 -37.58 42.08
N GLU A 571 13.12 -37.75 43.32
CA GLU A 571 14.15 -36.89 43.92
C GLU A 571 15.47 -36.93 43.14
N GLU A 572 15.89 -38.11 42.66
CA GLU A 572 17.10 -38.25 41.87
C GLU A 572 17.02 -37.47 40.56
N LEU A 573 15.90 -37.60 39.85
CA LEU A 573 15.65 -36.84 38.62
C LEU A 573 15.58 -35.33 38.88
N GLN A 574 14.97 -34.90 40.00
CA GLN A 574 14.95 -33.49 40.38
C GLN A 574 16.36 -32.95 40.66
N ARG A 575 17.21 -33.71 41.36
CA ARG A 575 18.61 -33.31 41.61
C ARG A 575 19.43 -33.18 40.32
N LEU A 576 19.09 -33.93 39.28
CA LEU A 576 19.72 -33.80 37.96
C LEU A 576 19.24 -32.55 37.23
N LEU A 577 17.98 -32.14 37.42
CA LEU A 577 17.45 -30.88 36.90
C LEU A 577 18.12 -29.68 37.56
N ASP A 578 18.25 -29.68 38.90
CA ASP A 578 18.79 -28.53 39.67
C ASP A 578 20.30 -28.28 39.43
N LYS A 579 21.00 -29.20 38.77
CA LYS A 579 22.43 -29.06 38.43
C LYS A 579 22.68 -28.22 37.17
N HIS A 580 21.64 -27.94 36.39
CA HIS A 580 21.67 -27.19 35.14
C HIS A 580 20.75 -25.97 35.24
#